data_AF-A0A925NSL3-F1
#
_entry.id   AF-A0A925NSL3-F1
#
_cell.length_a   1.000
_cell.length_b   1.000
_cell.length_c   1.000
_cell.angle_alpha   90.00
_cell.angle_beta   90.00
_cell.angle_gamma   90.00
#
_symmetry.space_group_name_H-M   'P 1'
#
loop_
_entity.id
_entity.type
_entity.pdbx_description
1 polymer ?
#
loop_
_entity_poly.entity_id
_entity_poly.type
_entity_poly.pdbx_seq_one_letter_code
_entity_poly.pdbx_strand_id
1 'polypeptide(L)'
;VRRKVPLTVCPLSNLKLKVVKDLNNHPLAEMLDKGLMVTVNSDDPAYFGGYILENYRSVTHALNLSKEQIVQLVKNSFQASFLAEDAKLQFMAKVDRYIQSTALAT
;
A
#
# COMPACT_ATOMS: atom_id res chain seq x y z
N VAL A 1 -15.91 0.34 9.70
CA VAL A 1 -15.41 1.69 9.34
C VAL A 1 -16.58 2.63 9.07
N ARG A 2 -16.67 3.80 9.73
CA ARG A 2 -17.78 4.76 9.52
C ARG A 2 -17.54 5.74 8.36
N ARG A 3 -16.29 6.15 8.13
CA ARG A 3 -15.86 7.03 7.04
C ARG A 3 -14.61 6.47 6.39
N LYS A 4 -14.49 6.57 5.06
CA LYS A 4 -13.32 6.13 4.29
C LYS A 4 -12.26 7.22 4.23
N VAL A 5 -11.78 7.68 5.39
CA VAL A 5 -10.67 8.64 5.47
C VAL A 5 -9.39 7.91 5.03
N PRO A 6 -8.64 8.42 4.03
CA PRO A 6 -7.36 7.83 3.65
C PRO A 6 -6.33 7.96 4.76
N LEU A 7 -5.58 6.88 5.01
CA LEU A 7 -4.47 6.84 5.95
C LEU A 7 -3.19 6.54 5.19
N THR A 8 -2.29 7.53 5.11
CA THR A 8 -1.00 7.44 4.43
C THR A 8 0.02 6.76 5.32
N VAL A 9 0.11 5.43 5.24
CA VAL A 9 0.96 4.63 6.13
C VAL A 9 2.38 4.55 5.57
N CYS A 10 3.38 4.74 6.43
CA CYS A 10 4.80 4.78 6.06
C CYS A 10 5.60 3.67 6.77
N PRO A 11 5.62 2.42 6.27
CA PRO A 11 6.12 1.28 7.04
C PRO A 11 7.60 1.36 7.43
N LEU A 12 8.48 1.73 6.50
CA LEU A 12 9.92 1.85 6.80
C LEU A 12 10.21 3.03 7.74
N SER A 13 9.47 4.14 7.61
CA SER A 13 9.52 5.27 8.55
C SER A 13 9.13 4.81 9.96
N ASN A 14 7.99 4.13 10.09
CA ASN A 14 7.51 3.61 11.38
C ASN A 14 8.53 2.68 12.06
N LEU A 15 9.23 1.84 11.28
CA LEU A 15 10.30 0.99 11.81
C LEU A 15 11.52 1.82 12.25
N LYS A 16 12.01 2.73 11.39
CA LYS A 16 13.22 3.52 11.66
C LYS A 16 13.04 4.50 12.82
N LEU A 17 11.84 5.06 12.96
CA LEU A 17 11.45 5.95 14.06
C LEU A 17 11.01 5.19 15.32
N LYS A 18 11.09 3.85 15.32
CA LYS A 18 10.72 2.98 16.44
C LYS A 18 9.25 3.09 16.88
N VAL A 19 8.36 3.56 16.00
CA VAL A 19 6.90 3.49 16.18
C VAL A 19 6.47 2.03 16.22
N VAL A 20 7.08 1.20 15.39
CA VAL A 20 7.04 -0.26 15.50
C VAL A 20 8.45 -0.80 15.71
N LYS A 21 8.58 -1.88 16.47
CA LYS A 21 9.88 -2.52 16.74
C LYS A 21 10.28 -3.53 15.66
N ASP A 22 9.30 -4.10 14.98
CA ASP A 22 9.44 -5.12 13.95
C ASP A 22 8.30 -4.94 12.94
N LEU A 23 8.61 -5.05 11.64
CA LEU A 23 7.62 -5.00 10.58
C LEU A 23 6.64 -6.18 10.61
N ASN A 24 7.02 -7.33 11.17
CA ASN A 24 6.10 -8.47 11.37
C ASN A 24 4.92 -8.08 12.28
N ASN A 25 5.08 -7.05 13.10
CA ASN A 25 4.05 -6.51 14.00
C ASN A 25 3.44 -5.20 13.49
N HIS A 26 3.68 -4.82 12.23
CA HIS A 26 3.15 -3.58 11.68
C HIS A 26 1.62 -3.69 11.48
N PRO A 27 0.80 -2.70 11.89
CA PRO A 27 -0.67 -2.80 11.86
C PRO A 27 -1.28 -2.80 10.46
N LEU A 28 -0.49 -2.78 9.38
CA LEU A 28 -0.98 -2.51 8.03
C LEU A 28 -1.97 -3.59 7.54
N ALA A 29 -1.65 -4.87 7.80
CA ALA A 29 -2.52 -5.99 7.44
C ALA A 29 -3.85 -5.92 8.20
N GLU A 30 -3.80 -5.74 9.53
CA GLU A 30 -5.00 -5.60 10.36
C GLU A 30 -5.86 -4.39 9.95
N MET A 31 -5.23 -3.27 9.57
CA MET A 31 -5.94 -2.10 9.08
C MET A 31 -6.70 -2.40 7.78
N LEU A 32 -6.09 -3.14 6.84
CA LEU A 32 -6.74 -3.59 5.62
C LEU A 32 -7.92 -4.52 5.93
N ASP A 33 -7.73 -5.51 6.81
CA ASP A 33 -8.76 -6.50 7.17
C ASP A 33 -9.95 -5.84 7.88
N LYS A 34 -9.69 -4.77 8.65
CA LYS A 34 -10.74 -3.93 9.26
C LYS A 34 -11.43 -3.02 8.24
N GLY A 35 -11.04 -3.04 6.98
CA GLY A 35 -11.63 -2.28 5.88
C GLY A 35 -11.24 -0.79 5.87
N LEU A 36 -10.14 -0.41 6.52
CA LEU A 36 -9.61 0.96 6.47
C LEU A 36 -9.02 1.25 5.08
N MET A 37 -9.13 2.50 4.64
CA MET A 37 -8.51 2.94 3.39
C MET A 37 -7.05 3.33 3.67
N VAL A 38 -6.17 2.33 3.67
CA VAL A 38 -4.74 2.54 3.89
C VAL A 38 -3.96 2.52 2.58
N THR A 39 -2.91 3.34 2.50
CA THR A 39 -1.94 3.37 1.40
C THR A 39 -0.54 3.09 1.95
N VAL A 40 0.38 2.62 1.11
CA VAL A 40 1.80 2.52 1.44
C VAL A 40 2.54 3.71 0.85
N ASN A 41 3.35 4.37 1.66
CA ASN A 41 4.12 5.56 1.30
C ASN A 41 5.56 5.42 1.86
N SER A 42 6.50 6.14 1.26
CA SER A 42 7.91 6.08 1.65
C SER A 42 8.33 7.10 2.70
N ASP A 43 7.52 8.14 2.92
CA ASP A 43 7.87 9.30 3.75
C ASP A 43 9.16 9.97 3.23
N ASP A 44 10.28 9.84 3.94
CA ASP A 44 11.61 10.30 3.54
C ASP A 44 12.52 9.14 3.05
N PRO A 45 12.40 8.67 1.78
CA PRO A 45 13.10 7.50 1.27
C PRO A 45 14.62 7.45 1.54
N ALA A 46 15.26 8.62 1.44
CA ALA A 46 16.71 8.76 1.62
C ALA A 46 17.14 8.48 3.07
N TYR A 47 16.25 8.67 4.04
CA TYR A 47 16.51 8.46 5.47
C TYR A 47 16.06 7.08 5.93
N PHE A 48 14.97 6.57 5.35
CA PHE A 48 14.33 5.35 5.84
C PHE A 48 14.72 4.06 5.11
N GLY A 49 15.68 4.16 4.18
CA GLY A 49 16.34 3.00 3.58
C GLY A 49 15.54 2.38 2.43
N GLY A 50 14.65 3.12 1.79
CA GLY A 50 13.89 2.61 0.67
C GLY A 50 12.81 3.54 0.13
N TYR A 51 12.68 3.55 -1.20
CA TYR A 51 11.55 4.18 -1.91
C TYR A 51 10.30 3.29 -1.82
N ILE A 52 9.28 3.65 -2.59
CA ILE A 52 7.98 2.97 -2.58
C ILE A 52 8.08 1.45 -2.79
N LEU A 53 8.89 1.00 -3.75
CA LEU A 53 9.05 -0.43 -4.05
C LEU A 53 9.60 -1.20 -2.84
N GLU A 54 10.57 -0.63 -2.13
CA GLU A 54 11.17 -1.28 -0.96
C GLU A 54 10.18 -1.36 0.20
N ASN A 55 9.35 -0.33 0.39
CA ASN A 55 8.26 -0.39 1.37
C ASN A 55 7.29 -1.53 1.04
N TYR A 56 6.86 -1.67 -0.23
CA TYR A 56 6.01 -2.78 -0.67
C TYR A 56 6.66 -4.15 -0.46
N ARG A 57 7.93 -4.32 -0.85
CA ARG A 57 8.67 -5.58 -0.68
C ARG A 57 8.77 -5.96 0.80
N SER A 58 9.17 -5.01 1.63
CA SER A 58 9.36 -5.19 3.06
C SER A 58 8.07 -5.59 3.78
N VAL A 59 6.95 -4.88 3.56
CA VAL A 59 5.67 -5.22 4.21
C VAL A 59 5.00 -6.45 3.62
N THR A 60 5.15 -6.71 2.33
CA THR A 60 4.63 -7.94 1.72
C THR A 60 5.29 -9.17 2.33
N HIS A 61 6.62 -9.12 2.49
CA HIS A 61 7.37 -10.20 3.11
C HIS A 61 7.04 -10.35 4.61
N ALA A 62 7.09 -9.26 5.37
CA ALA A 62 6.91 -9.29 6.82
C ALA A 62 5.48 -9.64 7.26
N LEU A 63 4.47 -9.20 6.51
CA LEU A 63 3.06 -9.39 6.86
C LEU A 63 2.38 -10.51 6.06
N ASN A 64 3.13 -11.21 5.19
CA ASN A 64 2.61 -12.23 4.27
C ASN A 64 1.37 -11.76 3.49
N LEU A 65 1.45 -10.54 2.92
CA LEU A 65 0.30 -9.95 2.23
C LEU A 65 -0.05 -10.74 0.97
N SER A 66 -1.34 -10.97 0.77
CA SER A 66 -1.83 -11.61 -0.46
C SER A 66 -1.68 -10.68 -1.67
N LYS A 67 -1.72 -11.25 -2.88
CA LYS A 67 -1.73 -10.47 -4.12
C LYS A 67 -2.88 -9.47 -4.15
N GLU A 68 -4.05 -9.87 -3.66
CA GLU A 68 -5.26 -9.07 -3.57
C GLU A 68 -5.07 -7.89 -2.62
N GLN A 69 -4.46 -8.12 -1.44
CA GLN A 69 -4.14 -7.06 -0.49
C GLN A 69 -3.14 -6.05 -1.07
N ILE A 70 -2.12 -6.52 -1.80
CA ILE A 70 -1.15 -5.64 -2.48
C ILE A 70 -1.86 -4.79 -3.55
N VAL A 71 -2.70 -5.41 -4.38
CA VAL A 71 -3.50 -4.69 -5.40
C VAL A 71 -4.42 -3.67 -4.75
N GLN A 72 -5.06 -4.02 -3.63
CA GLN A 72 -5.91 -3.10 -2.87
C GLN A 72 -5.12 -1.88 -2.36
N LEU A 73 -3.91 -2.07 -1.83
CA LEU A 73 -3.03 -0.97 -1.40
C LEU A 73 -2.69 -0.03 -2.56
N VAL A 74 -2.34 -0.59 -3.73
CA VAL A 74 -2.04 0.21 -4.93
C VAL A 74 -3.27 0.99 -5.39
N LYS A 75 -4.44 0.34 -5.50
CA LYS A 75 -5.68 1.03 -5.89
C LYS A 75 -6.11 2.08 -4.88
N ASN A 76 -5.95 1.83 -3.57
CA ASN A 76 -6.20 2.81 -2.53
C ASN A 76 -5.37 4.08 -2.74
N SER A 77 -4.12 3.98 -3.20
CA SER A 77 -3.26 5.15 -3.44
C SER A 77 -3.82 6.08 -4.53
N PHE A 78 -4.38 5.52 -5.60
CA PHE A 78 -5.06 6.31 -6.63
C PHE A 78 -6.39 6.86 -6.11
N GLN A 79 -7.20 6.05 -5.45
CA GLN A 79 -8.49 6.48 -4.90
C GLN A 79 -8.34 7.64 -3.90
N ALA A 80 -7.33 7.55 -3.03
CA ALA A 80 -7.01 8.54 -2.00
C ALA A 80 -6.35 9.82 -2.53
N SER A 81 -5.82 9.79 -3.75
CA SER A 81 -5.16 10.95 -4.35
C SER A 81 -6.12 12.12 -4.56
N PHE A 82 -5.55 13.31 -4.79
CA PHE A 82 -6.30 14.50 -5.20
C PHE A 82 -6.44 14.63 -6.73
N LEU A 83 -6.24 13.54 -7.47
CA LEU A 83 -6.51 13.52 -8.90
C LEU A 83 -8.01 13.74 -9.18
N ALA A 84 -8.32 14.18 -10.40
CA ALA A 84 -9.68 14.16 -10.91
C ALA A 84 -10.20 12.71 -11.01
N GLU A 85 -11.51 12.53 -10.88
CA GLU A 85 -12.13 11.20 -10.79
C GLU A 85 -11.86 10.34 -12.03
N ASP A 86 -11.87 10.94 -13.22
CA ASP A 86 -11.54 10.28 -14.47
C ASP A 86 -10.11 9.75 -14.48
N ALA A 87 -9.14 10.54 -13.99
CA ALA A 87 -7.76 10.11 -13.86
C ALA A 87 -7.61 8.96 -12.85
N LYS A 88 -8.32 9.00 -11.72
CA LYS A 88 -8.34 7.88 -10.74
C LYS A 88 -8.82 6.59 -11.40
N LEU A 89 -9.95 6.64 -12.10
CA LEU A 89 -10.51 5.49 -12.82
C LEU A 89 -9.55 4.95 -13.88
N GLN A 90 -8.89 5.84 -14.64
CA GLN A 90 -7.90 5.44 -15.64
C GLN A 90 -6.70 4.70 -15.02
N PHE A 91 -6.18 5.18 -13.89
CA PHE A 91 -5.06 4.51 -13.22
C PHE A 91 -5.46 3.18 -12.59
N MET A 92 -6.63 3.10 -11.93
CA MET A 92 -7.13 1.84 -11.40
C MET A 92 -7.36 0.80 -12.52
N ALA A 93 -7.87 1.21 -13.68
CA ALA A 93 -8.00 0.33 -14.84
C ALA A 93 -6.64 -0.11 -15.42
N LYS A 94 -5.60 0.73 -15.34
CA LYS A 94 -4.22 0.32 -15.70
C LYS A 94 -3.71 -0.78 -14.76
N VAL A 95 -3.98 -0.68 -13.46
CA VAL A 95 -3.63 -1.73 -12.49
C VAL A 95 -4.35 -3.03 -12.84
N ASP A 96 -5.65 -2.98 -13.12
CA ASP A 96 -6.43 -4.17 -13.49
C ASP A 96 -5.89 -4.87 -14.73
N ARG A 97 -5.58 -4.12 -15.78
CA ARG A 97 -4.98 -4.67 -17.01
C ARG A 97 -3.64 -5.33 -16.75
N TYR A 98 -2.78 -4.73 -15.92
CA TYR A 98 -1.48 -5.31 -15.58
C TYR A 98 -1.63 -6.63 -14.80
N ILE A 99 -2.58 -6.70 -13.87
CA ILE A 99 -2.84 -7.93 -13.10
C ILE A 99 -3.41 -9.03 -14.01
N GLN A 100 -4.28 -8.69 -14.95
CA GLN A 100 -4.80 -9.63 -15.95
C GLN A 100 -3.71 -10.15 -16.87
N SER A 101 -2.83 -9.27 -17.40
CA SER A 101 -1.75 -9.69 -18.29
C SER A 101 -0.72 -10.58 -17.61
N THR A 102 -0.50 -10.40 -16.31
CA THR A 102 0.42 -11.25 -15.53
C THR A 102 -0.21 -12.58 -15.12
N ALA A 103 -1.53 -12.64 -14.92
CA ALA A 103 -2.24 -13.89 -14.63
C ALA A 103 -2.36 -14.82 -15.85
N LEU A 104 -2.39 -14.26 -17.07
CA LEU A 104 -2.42 -15.02 -18.33
C LEU A 104 -1.03 -15.56 -18.75
N ALA A 105 0.04 -15.08 -18.11
CA ALA A 105 1.42 -15.44 -18.42
C ALA A 105 1.99 -16.55 -17.51
N THR A 106 1.16 -17.08 -16.60
CA THR A 106 1.45 -18.19 -15.67
C THR A 106 0.49 -19.32 -15.92
#